data_AF-U6BP71-F1
#
_entry.id   AF-U6BP71-F1
#
_cell.length_a   1.000
_cell.length_b   1.000
_cell.length_c   1.000
_cell.angle_alpha   90.00
_cell.angle_beta   90.00
_cell.angle_gamma   90.00
#
_symmetry.space_group_name_H-M   'P 1'
#
loop_
_entity.id
_entity.type
_entity.pdbx_description
1 polymer ?
#
loop_
_entity_poly.entity_id
_entity_poly.type
_entity_poly.pdbx_seq_one_letter_code
_entity_poly.pdbx_strand_id
1 'polypeptide(L)' 'NFDRACTGRTVDVKVVDFCREPCNGDLNLSRDAFRVIANTDAGNIRVVYTP' A
#
# COMPACT_ATOMS: atom_id res chain seq x y z
N ASN A 1 10.84 10.85 8.82
CA ASN A 1 10.29 10.03 9.91
C ASN A 1 8.81 10.41 10.02
N PHE A 2 7.90 9.58 9.50
CA PHE A 2 6.47 9.89 9.49
C PHE A 2 5.86 9.26 10.74
N ASP A 3 5.65 10.07 11.79
CA ASP A 3 4.93 9.62 12.97
C ASP A 3 3.54 9.13 12.54
N ARG A 4 3.25 7.84 12.79
CA ARG A 4 2.04 7.12 12.36
C ARG A 4 1.88 6.98 10.84
N ALA A 5 2.91 6.45 10.16
CA ALA A 5 2.81 6.05 8.76
C ALA A 5 1.66 5.07 8.48
N CYS A 6 1.36 4.15 9.40
CA CYS A 6 0.24 3.21 9.29
C CYS A 6 -0.96 3.68 10.11
N THR A 7 -2.18 3.50 9.59
CA THR A 7 -3.44 3.81 10.29
C THR A 7 -3.91 2.68 11.22
N GLY A 8 -3.34 1.48 11.08
CA GLY A 8 -3.78 0.27 11.79
C GLY A 8 -5.02 -0.41 11.20
N ARG A 9 -5.50 0.07 10.05
CA ARG A 9 -6.66 -0.50 9.34
C ARG A 9 -6.20 -1.47 8.25
N THR A 10 -7.14 -2.25 7.74
CA THR A 10 -6.98 -3.12 6.57
C THR A 10 -7.90 -2.67 5.44
N VAL A 11 -7.56 -3.06 4.21
CA VAL A 11 -8.38 -2.78 3.01
C VAL A 11 -8.31 -3.98 2.07
N ASP A 12 -9.46 -4.38 1.55
CA ASP A 12 -9.55 -5.35 0.46
C ASP A 12 -9.40 -4.62 -0.87
N VAL A 13 -8.55 -5.13 -1.75
CA VAL A 13 -8.26 -4.53 -3.06
C VAL A 13 -8.39 -5.58 -4.15
N LYS A 14 -8.70 -5.11 -5.36
CA LYS A 14 -8.67 -5.94 -6.55
C LYS A 14 -7.35 -5.72 -7.29
N VAL A 15 -6.65 -6.80 -7.61
CA VAL A 15 -5.50 -6.74 -8.52
C VAL A 15 -6.02 -6.46 -9.93
N VAL A 16 -5.66 -5.30 -10.49
CA VAL A 16 -6.13 -4.84 -11.80
C VAL A 16 -5.01 -4.55 -12.79
N ASP A 17 -3.76 -4.51 -12.30
CA ASP A 17 -2.59 -4.25 -13.13
C ASP A 17 -1.42 -5.10 -12.65
N PHE A 18 -0.52 -5.43 -13.58
CA PHE A 18 0.73 -6.11 -13.32
C PHE A 18 1.87 -5.14 -13.58
N CYS A 19 2.56 -4.75 -12.51
CA CYS A 19 3.75 -3.92 -12.63
C CYS A 19 4.85 -4.68 -13.37
N ARG A 20 5.23 -4.20 -14.56
CA ARG A 20 6.39 -4.68 -15.32
C ARG A 20 7.65 -4.10 -14.69
N GLU A 21 8.65 -4.95 -14.47
CA GLU A 21 9.82 -4.75 -13.62
C GLU A 21 10.53 -3.38 -13.70
N PRO A 22 11.18 -2.94 -12.60
CA PRO A 22 11.38 -3.67 -11.34
C PRO A 22 10.31 -3.30 -10.28
N CYS A 23 9.41 -4.25 -10.00
CA CYS A 23 8.56 -4.21 -8.80
C CYS A 23 9.00 -5.36 -7.88
N ASN A 24 9.74 -5.02 -6.82
CA ASN A 24 10.42 -5.99 -5.95
C ASN A 24 9.46 -6.61 -4.92
N GLY A 25 8.31 -7.11 -5.37
CA GLY A 25 7.21 -7.49 -4.49
C GLY A 25 6.40 -6.29 -3.96
N ASP A 26 6.55 -5.12 -4.59
CA ASP A 26 5.82 -3.91 -4.22
C ASP A 26 4.38 -3.96 -4.75
N LEU A 27 3.42 -3.71 -3.86
CA LEU A 27 2.02 -3.51 -4.21
C LEU A 27 1.77 -2.02 -4.44
N ASN A 28 1.68 -1.59 -5.71
CA ASN A 28 1.31 -0.22 -6.04
C ASN A 28 -0.21 -0.03 -5.91
N LEU A 29 -0.64 0.36 -4.72
CA LEU A 29 -2.06 0.56 -4.42
C LEU A 29 -2.59 1.84 -5.07
N SER A 30 -3.89 1.84 -5.38
CA SER A 30 -4.57 3.10 -5.70
C SER A 30 -4.47 4.06 -4.52
N ARG A 31 -4.46 5.37 -4.80
CA ARG A 31 -4.36 6.40 -3.76
C ARG A 31 -5.45 6.27 -2.69
N ASP A 32 -6.66 5.86 -3.09
CA ASP A 32 -7.77 5.65 -2.16
C ASP A 32 -7.54 4.44 -1.25
N ALA A 33 -7.04 3.32 -1.78
CA ALA A 33 -6.69 2.15 -0.96
C ALA A 33 -5.53 2.47 0.00
N PHE A 34 -4.47 3.13 -0.50
CA PHE A 34 -3.31 3.49 0.33
C PHE A 34 -3.70 4.38 1.51
N ARG A 35 -4.57 5.38 1.29
CA ARG A 35 -5.06 6.29 2.33
C ARG A 35 -5.85 5.58 3.44
N VAL A 36 -6.43 4.41 3.18
CA VAL A 36 -7.10 3.62 4.22
C VAL A 36 -6.09 3.08 5.24
N ILE A 37 -4.94 2.60 4.77
CA ILE A 37 -3.95 1.87 5.57
C ILE A 37 -2.74 2.72 5.98
N ALA A 38 -2.49 3.84 5.30
CA ALA A 38 -1.31 4.66 5.50
C ALA A 38 -1.55 6.17 5.32
N ASN A 39 -0.67 6.97 5.93
CA ASN A 39 -0.51 8.38 5.58
C ASN A 39 0.07 8.48 4.15
N THR A 40 -0.64 9.15 3.23
CA THR A 40 -0.21 9.29 1.83
C THR A 40 1.14 9.98 1.68
N ASP A 41 1.54 10.83 2.62
CA ASP A 41 2.82 11.53 2.57
C ASP A 41 4.00 10.61 2.90
N ALA A 42 3.74 9.47 3.56
CA ALA A 42 4.78 8.48 3.88
C ALA A 42 5.39 7.82 2.63
N GLY A 43 4.65 7.82 1.51
CA GLY A 43 5.05 7.23 0.24
C GLY A 43 4.96 5.71 0.23
N ASN A 44 5.69 5.04 1.14
CA ASN A 44 5.79 3.59 1.21
C ASN A 44 5.64 3.07 2.65
N ILE A 45 4.99 1.92 2.81
CA ILE A 45 4.90 1.18 4.08
C ILE A 45 5.10 -0.32 3.84
N ARG A 46 5.49 -1.06 4.88
CA ARG A 46 5.49 -2.52 4.85
C ARG A 46 4.10 -3.04 5.23
N VAL A 47 3.61 -4.03 4.49
CA VAL A 47 2.30 -4.65 4.70
C VAL A 47 2.43 -6.17 4.79
N VAL A 48 1.45 -6.79 5.42
CA VAL A 48 1.17 -8.22 5.32
C VAL A 48 -0.18 -8.35 4.64
N TYR A 49 -0.32 -9.28 3.71
CA TYR A 49 -1.55 -9.49 2.96
C TYR A 49 -1.83 -10.98 2.79
N THR A 50 -3.09 -11.31 2.53
CA THR A 50 -3.56 -12.64 2.13
C THR A 50 -4.22 -12.52 0.75
N PRO A 51 -3.91 -13.42 -0.21
CA PRO A 51 -4.54 -13.43 -1.54
C PRO A 51 -6.04 -13.73 -1.51
#